data_AF-A0A914EJI7-F1
#
_entry.id   AF-A0A914EJI7-F1
#
_cell.length_a   1.000
_cell.length_b   1.000
_cell.length_c   1.000
_cell.angle_alpha   90.00
_cell.angle_beta   90.00
_cell.angle_gamma   90.00
#
_symmetry.space_group_name_H-M   'P 1'
#
loop_
_entity.id
_entity.type
_entity.pdbx_description
1 polymer ?
#
loop_
_entity_poly.entity_id
_entity_poly.type
_entity_poly.pdbx_seq_one_letter_code
_entity_poly.pdbx_strand_id
1 'polypeptide(L)'
;MICPTGLLVCSLHDNCTCQDSHHRIFNVPEFSLNRSSSRPLEDLEVQPPLPSEFAFITLQCCEAAIKCCEQVLSADSDIQSEVSLIQTTHGNLFLSHAQPKQSVVPITCPATWDGWQCFERSEPGIVIERCPNYIFGDRLRHDFDNEDTVNKECLSTGEWFKVDKEESPAEWTDYSQCLPSQAFALKLLAGIIAFSITVLAIVPAIFIISLQTSLRQQLVFIIHKHLLYSFLFSGICYLFNCFFFVIDGAPGDHLYFMNHFGCRLLFTAQLRYFRLSTFAWMLAEGLYLYRLLMCTFTSESESFKPYFALCWGIPLVITIIYSILRQNFDNEKCWVSPSKEFWIEWTIIGPCLLVLCVSYAFSIVKSILS
;
A
#
# COMPACT_ATOMS: atom_id res chain seq x y z
N MET A 1 -2.64 -22.82 12.43
CA MET A 1 -2.59 -21.35 12.67
C MET A 1 -1.92 -20.69 11.46
N ILE A 2 -2.47 -19.57 10.99
CA ILE A 2 -2.15 -18.98 9.68
C ILE A 2 -0.75 -18.34 9.63
N CYS A 3 0.07 -18.79 8.68
CA CYS A 3 0.77 -17.86 7.77
C CYS A 3 0.63 -18.41 6.34
N PRO A 4 -0.03 -17.71 5.40
CA PRO A 4 -0.61 -18.32 4.20
C PRO A 4 0.30 -18.18 2.98
N THR A 5 1.61 -18.37 3.14
CA THR A 5 2.53 -18.40 2.01
C THR A 5 2.40 -19.72 1.25
N GLY A 6 2.76 -19.75 -0.04
CA GLY A 6 2.63 -20.98 -0.83
C GLY A 6 3.29 -20.96 -2.19
N LEU A 7 4.42 -21.67 -2.37
CA LEU A 7 4.82 -22.24 -3.66
C LEU A 7 5.75 -23.50 -3.54
N LEU A 8 5.32 -24.67 -4.07
CA LEU A 8 5.92 -26.03 -3.91
C LEU A 8 6.43 -26.54 -5.27
N VAL A 9 7.75 -26.80 -5.41
CA VAL A 9 8.36 -27.30 -6.66
C VAL A 9 9.29 -28.50 -6.47
N CYS A 10 8.79 -29.72 -6.73
CA CYS A 10 9.57 -30.91 -7.18
C CYS A 10 8.65 -31.92 -7.89
N SER A 11 9.26 -32.81 -8.67
CA SER A 11 8.58 -33.89 -9.39
C SER A 11 8.25 -35.08 -8.48
N LEU A 12 7.30 -35.91 -8.93
CA LEU A 12 6.48 -36.82 -8.13
C LEU A 12 7.16 -38.11 -7.61
N HIS A 13 8.50 -38.26 -7.68
CA HIS A 13 9.11 -39.61 -7.67
C HIS A 13 10.41 -39.87 -6.87
N ASP A 14 11.02 -38.90 -6.17
CA ASP A 14 12.26 -39.16 -5.41
C ASP A 14 12.20 -38.71 -3.94
N ASN A 15 12.93 -39.43 -3.07
CA ASN A 15 12.99 -39.18 -1.62
C ASN A 15 13.80 -37.93 -1.32
N CYS A 16 13.15 -36.86 -0.85
CA CYS A 16 13.82 -35.60 -0.51
C CYS A 16 14.73 -35.73 0.73
N THR A 17 16.05 -35.65 0.53
CA THR A 17 17.03 -35.34 1.59
C THR A 17 18.03 -34.28 1.10
N CYS A 18 18.54 -33.45 2.01
CA CYS A 18 19.39 -32.29 1.67
C CYS A 18 20.80 -32.63 1.13
N GLN A 19 21.08 -33.90 0.83
CA GLN A 19 22.34 -34.33 0.20
C GLN A 19 22.22 -34.44 -1.33
N ASP A 20 21.00 -34.46 -1.89
CA ASP A 20 20.79 -34.50 -3.34
C ASP A 20 20.51 -33.11 -3.93
N SER A 21 21.45 -32.66 -4.77
CA SER A 21 21.55 -31.34 -5.41
C SER A 21 20.41 -30.94 -6.38
N HIS A 22 19.25 -31.58 -6.29
CA HIS A 22 18.11 -31.37 -7.19
C HIS A 22 16.81 -30.88 -6.51
N HIS A 23 16.74 -30.80 -5.18
CA HIS A 23 15.49 -30.49 -4.47
C HIS A 23 15.45 -29.06 -3.89
N ARG A 24 14.48 -28.26 -4.36
CA ARG A 24 14.33 -26.81 -4.09
C ARG A 24 13.16 -26.53 -3.14
N ILE A 25 13.12 -25.31 -2.57
CA ILE A 25 12.19 -24.90 -1.49
C ILE A 25 10.70 -24.89 -1.92
N PHE A 26 9.80 -25.09 -0.94
CA PHE A 26 8.36 -25.41 -1.13
C PHE A 26 7.37 -24.75 -0.12
N ASN A 27 6.09 -24.51 -0.49
CA ASN A 27 4.85 -24.40 0.36
C ASN A 27 3.56 -24.36 -0.55
N VAL A 28 2.28 -24.31 -0.10
CA VAL A 28 1.10 -24.26 -1.03
C VAL A 28 -0.12 -23.47 -0.52
N PRO A 29 -0.91 -22.76 -1.37
CA PRO A 29 -2.27 -22.38 -0.98
C PRO A 29 -3.19 -23.61 -0.84
N GLU A 30 -4.02 -23.57 0.21
CA GLU A 30 -4.76 -24.67 0.83
C GLU A 30 -5.82 -25.40 -0.05
N PHE A 31 -6.05 -24.92 -1.28
CA PHE A 31 -7.20 -25.32 -2.12
C PHE A 31 -6.91 -26.44 -3.15
N SER A 32 -5.69 -26.98 -3.22
CA SER A 32 -5.24 -27.88 -4.32
C SER A 32 -5.40 -29.40 -4.06
N LEU A 33 -6.43 -29.80 -3.32
CA LEU A 33 -6.53 -31.13 -2.68
C LEU A 33 -6.75 -32.38 -3.57
N ASN A 34 -6.80 -32.32 -4.92
CA ASN A 34 -7.13 -33.54 -5.68
C ASN A 34 -6.72 -33.68 -7.18
N ARG A 35 -5.91 -32.80 -7.79
CA ARG A 35 -5.39 -33.02 -9.16
C ARG A 35 -4.00 -32.43 -9.40
N SER A 36 -3.02 -33.29 -9.69
CA SER A 36 -1.68 -32.92 -10.17
C SER A 36 -1.71 -32.56 -11.67
N SER A 37 -2.11 -31.33 -11.98
CA SER A 37 -1.98 -30.71 -13.30
C SER A 37 -1.24 -29.39 -13.09
N SER A 38 0.01 -29.30 -13.54
CA SER A 38 0.77 -28.05 -13.50
C SER A 38 0.06 -26.99 -14.33
N ARG A 39 -0.58 -26.03 -13.66
CA ARG A 39 -1.09 -24.80 -14.27
C ARG A 39 -0.14 -23.65 -13.93
N PRO A 40 0.17 -22.75 -14.87
CA PRO A 40 0.73 -21.43 -14.57
C PRO A 40 -0.08 -20.74 -13.46
N LEU A 41 0.57 -19.87 -12.69
CA LEU A 41 -0.10 -19.12 -11.60
C LEU A 41 -1.15 -18.15 -12.17
N GLU A 42 -0.94 -17.71 -13.40
CA GLU A 42 -1.82 -16.91 -14.24
C GLU A 42 -3.09 -17.68 -14.67
N ASP A 43 -3.02 -19.01 -14.75
CA ASP A 43 -4.11 -19.93 -15.12
C ASP A 43 -4.83 -20.53 -13.88
N LEU A 44 -4.48 -20.06 -12.68
CA LEU A 44 -5.08 -20.48 -11.42
C LEU A 44 -6.32 -19.62 -11.13
N GLU A 45 -7.52 -20.20 -11.31
CA GLU A 45 -8.81 -19.57 -11.01
C GLU A 45 -9.03 -19.41 -9.49
N VAL A 46 -8.27 -18.52 -8.85
CA VAL A 46 -8.50 -18.09 -7.47
C VAL A 46 -9.62 -17.05 -7.45
N GLN A 47 -10.52 -17.13 -6.46
CA GLN A 47 -11.52 -16.10 -6.19
C GLN A 47 -11.28 -15.55 -4.78
N PRO A 48 -10.89 -14.26 -4.61
CA PRO A 48 -10.62 -13.28 -5.65
C PRO A 48 -9.39 -13.63 -6.52
N PRO A 49 -9.30 -13.09 -7.75
CA PRO A 49 -8.09 -13.18 -8.54
C PRO A 49 -6.97 -12.47 -7.78
N LEU A 50 -5.78 -13.05 -7.88
CA LEU A 50 -4.59 -12.54 -7.25
C LEU A 50 -4.24 -11.15 -7.84
N PRO A 51 -3.69 -10.21 -7.05
CA PRO A 51 -3.24 -8.91 -7.57
C PRO A 51 -2.30 -9.06 -8.77
N SER A 52 -2.29 -8.12 -9.72
CA SER A 52 -1.42 -8.20 -10.92
C SER A 52 0.09 -8.31 -10.61
N GLU A 53 0.50 -7.86 -9.43
CA GLU A 53 1.89 -7.96 -8.95
C GLU A 53 2.17 -9.23 -8.14
N PHE A 54 1.16 -10.04 -7.79
CA PHE A 54 1.32 -11.25 -6.96
C PHE A 54 2.26 -12.26 -7.62
N ALA A 55 2.04 -12.62 -8.88
CA ALA A 55 2.92 -13.57 -9.59
C ALA A 55 4.38 -13.09 -9.66
N PHE A 56 4.59 -11.77 -9.82
CA PHE A 56 5.92 -11.16 -9.81
C PHE A 56 6.57 -11.22 -8.42
N ILE A 57 5.85 -10.84 -7.36
CA ILE A 57 6.30 -10.91 -5.95
C ILE A 57 6.64 -12.35 -5.56
N THR A 58 5.76 -13.30 -5.90
CA THR A 58 5.96 -14.72 -5.64
C THR A 58 7.20 -15.25 -6.38
N LEU A 59 7.40 -14.90 -7.65
CA LEU A 59 8.58 -15.31 -8.42
C LEU A 59 9.88 -14.77 -7.81
N GLN A 60 9.90 -13.50 -7.39
CA GLN A 60 11.06 -12.89 -6.74
C GLN A 60 11.36 -13.53 -5.37
N CYS A 61 10.34 -13.83 -4.57
CA CYS A 61 10.49 -14.58 -3.32
C CYS A 61 11.08 -15.98 -3.56
N CYS A 62 10.63 -16.68 -4.61
CA CYS A 62 11.18 -17.98 -4.98
C CYS A 62 12.65 -17.89 -5.45
N GLU A 63 13.02 -16.84 -6.19
CA GLU A 63 14.41 -16.60 -6.61
C GLU A 63 15.32 -16.34 -5.39
N ALA A 64 14.84 -15.58 -4.40
CA ALA A 64 15.56 -15.34 -3.15
C ALA A 64 15.73 -16.63 -2.32
N ALA A 65 14.69 -17.46 -2.24
CA ALA A 65 14.75 -18.76 -1.57
C ALA A 65 15.79 -19.70 -2.22
N ILE A 66 15.81 -19.79 -3.56
CA ILE A 66 16.80 -20.59 -4.30
C ILE A 66 18.22 -20.11 -3.99
N LYS A 67 18.47 -18.79 -4.02
CA LYS A 67 19.80 -18.23 -3.67
C LYS A 67 20.22 -18.57 -2.24
N CYS A 68 19.30 -18.47 -1.27
CA CYS A 68 19.57 -18.87 0.11
C CYS A 68 19.99 -20.35 0.22
N CYS A 69 19.27 -21.24 -0.49
CA CYS A 69 19.56 -22.67 -0.53
C CYS A 69 20.93 -22.96 -1.15
N GLU A 70 21.24 -22.37 -2.31
CA GLU A 70 22.46 -22.64 -3.07
C GLU A 70 23.72 -22.01 -2.46
N GLN A 71 23.61 -20.86 -1.77
CA GLN A 71 24.77 -20.06 -1.35
C GLN A 71 25.01 -20.05 0.16
N VAL A 72 23.96 -20.21 0.99
CA VAL A 72 24.06 -20.06 2.44
C VAL A 72 23.81 -21.39 3.15
N LEU A 73 22.68 -22.05 2.88
CA LEU A 73 22.30 -23.29 3.57
C LEU A 73 23.20 -24.48 3.19
N SER A 74 23.59 -24.56 1.92
CA SER A 74 24.58 -25.52 1.41
C SER A 74 25.92 -25.39 2.14
N ALA A 75 26.50 -24.19 2.13
CA ALA A 75 27.79 -23.88 2.75
C ALA A 75 27.76 -24.10 4.27
N ASP A 76 26.65 -23.77 4.95
CA ASP A 76 26.51 -24.03 6.38
C ASP A 76 26.43 -25.54 6.70
N SER A 77 25.79 -26.33 5.82
CA SER A 77 25.73 -27.79 5.96
C SER A 77 27.09 -28.47 5.78
N ASP A 78 27.92 -27.98 4.86
CA ASP A 78 29.31 -28.44 4.69
C ASP A 78 30.12 -28.15 5.96
N ILE A 79 30.02 -26.94 6.52
CA ILE A 79 30.67 -26.55 7.78
C ILE A 79 30.21 -27.43 8.96
N GLN A 80 28.91 -27.70 9.08
CA GLN A 80 28.39 -28.61 10.09
C GLN A 80 28.95 -30.04 9.93
N SER A 81 29.11 -30.51 8.69
CA SER A 81 29.69 -31.82 8.40
C SER A 81 31.15 -31.90 8.86
N GLU A 82 31.98 -30.89 8.56
CA GLU A 82 33.38 -30.82 9.00
C GLU A 82 33.50 -30.75 10.53
N VAL A 83 32.68 -29.92 11.20
CA VAL A 83 32.67 -29.80 12.66
C VAL A 83 32.29 -31.14 13.32
N SER A 84 31.31 -31.86 12.77
CA SER A 84 30.91 -33.18 13.29
C SER A 84 32.01 -34.25 13.10
N LEU A 85 32.74 -34.21 11.98
CA LEU A 85 33.90 -35.06 11.71
C LEU A 85 35.04 -34.81 12.69
N ILE A 86 35.33 -33.54 13.01
CA ILE A 86 36.36 -33.15 14.00
C ILE A 86 35.97 -33.67 15.40
N GLN A 87 34.72 -33.48 15.82
CA GLN A 87 34.23 -33.99 17.12
C GLN A 87 34.34 -35.52 17.22
N THR A 88 33.94 -36.25 16.17
CA THR A 88 34.01 -37.72 16.14
C THR A 88 35.45 -38.23 16.15
N THR A 89 36.37 -37.52 15.47
CA THR A 89 37.80 -37.86 15.45
C THR A 89 38.46 -37.63 16.81
N HIS A 90 38.10 -36.55 17.51
CA HIS A 90 38.55 -36.32 18.90
C HIS A 90 37.98 -37.33 19.90
N GLY A 91 36.78 -37.88 19.66
CA GLY A 91 36.21 -38.95 20.51
C GLY A 91 36.98 -40.27 20.46
N ASN A 92 37.60 -40.60 19.32
CA ASN A 92 38.23 -41.90 19.08
C ASN A 92 39.75 -41.94 19.38
N LEU A 93 40.36 -40.83 19.80
CA LEU A 93 41.81 -40.71 20.02
C LEU A 93 42.24 -40.59 21.50
N PHE A 94 41.48 -41.19 22.41
CA PHE A 94 41.82 -41.30 23.83
C PHE A 94 42.74 -42.49 24.15
N LEU A 95 43.96 -42.55 23.56
CA LEU A 95 45.03 -43.42 24.07
C LEU A 95 46.48 -43.01 23.69
N SER A 96 46.84 -41.72 23.77
CA SER A 96 48.25 -41.31 23.96
C SER A 96 48.39 -39.89 24.52
N HIS A 97 49.37 -39.67 25.41
CA HIS A 97 49.57 -38.39 26.11
C HIS A 97 50.00 -37.24 25.19
N ALA A 98 49.11 -36.27 25.00
CA ALA A 98 49.42 -34.87 24.69
C ALA A 98 48.27 -33.98 25.20
N GLN A 99 48.56 -32.76 25.68
CA GLN A 99 47.49 -31.87 26.18
C GLN A 99 46.58 -31.43 25.03
N PRO A 100 45.25 -31.60 25.13
CA PRO A 100 44.34 -31.09 24.11
C PRO A 100 44.24 -29.56 24.24
N LYS A 101 44.66 -28.83 23.20
CA LYS A 101 44.12 -27.49 22.96
C LYS A 101 42.63 -27.68 22.66
N GLN A 102 41.80 -27.31 23.62
CA GLN A 102 40.36 -27.45 23.53
C GLN A 102 39.83 -26.45 22.50
N SER A 103 39.64 -26.89 21.26
CA SER A 103 38.93 -26.13 20.23
C SER A 103 37.45 -26.06 20.63
N VAL A 104 37.10 -25.03 21.40
CA VAL A 104 35.71 -24.73 21.72
C VAL A 104 35.00 -24.43 20.41
N VAL A 105 34.09 -25.31 19.99
CA VAL A 105 33.21 -25.04 18.87
C VAL A 105 32.35 -23.84 19.27
N PRO A 106 32.39 -22.72 18.51
CA PRO A 106 31.63 -21.54 18.88
C PRO A 106 30.13 -21.84 18.80
N ILE A 107 29.44 -21.66 19.93
CA ILE A 107 27.98 -21.80 20.00
C ILE A 107 27.39 -20.72 19.10
N THR A 108 26.79 -21.13 17.99
CA THR A 108 26.32 -20.28 16.90
C THR A 108 25.00 -20.83 16.38
N CYS A 109 24.05 -19.95 16.08
CA CYS A 109 22.80 -20.37 15.46
C CYS A 109 23.06 -20.77 14.00
N PRO A 110 22.50 -21.89 13.53
CA PRO A 110 22.69 -22.35 12.15
C PRO A 110 22.01 -21.41 11.15
N ALA A 111 22.47 -21.43 9.91
CA ALA A 111 21.80 -20.67 8.85
C ALA A 111 20.36 -21.19 8.64
N THR A 112 19.44 -20.30 8.26
CA THR A 112 18.01 -20.64 8.17
C THR A 112 17.28 -19.77 7.14
N TRP A 113 16.17 -20.28 6.61
CA TRP A 113 15.22 -19.55 5.76
C TRP A 113 13.90 -19.48 6.51
N ASP A 114 13.48 -18.28 6.91
CA ASP A 114 12.27 -18.09 7.74
C ASP A 114 10.95 -18.07 6.93
N GLY A 115 11.04 -18.29 5.62
CA GLY A 115 9.93 -18.16 4.67
C GLY A 115 9.91 -16.82 3.93
N TRP A 116 10.62 -15.81 4.43
CA TRP A 116 10.61 -14.43 3.93
C TRP A 116 12.01 -13.99 3.48
N GLN A 117 13.07 -14.29 4.23
CA GLN A 117 14.46 -14.05 3.84
C GLN A 117 15.45 -15.09 4.41
N CYS A 118 16.70 -14.99 3.97
CA CYS A 118 17.80 -15.84 4.42
C CYS A 118 18.52 -15.22 5.62
N PHE A 119 18.89 -16.04 6.60
CA PHE A 119 19.78 -15.64 7.69
C PHE A 119 21.01 -16.55 7.70
N GLU A 120 22.20 -15.95 7.70
CA GLU A 120 23.48 -16.67 7.81
C GLU A 120 23.72 -17.20 9.24
N ARG A 121 24.76 -18.03 9.41
CA ARG A 121 25.19 -18.48 10.74
C ARG A 121 25.65 -17.29 11.57
N SER A 122 25.07 -17.11 12.76
CA SER A 122 25.39 -16.00 13.66
C SER A 122 25.89 -16.45 15.03
N GLU A 123 26.72 -15.63 15.65
CA GLU A 123 26.98 -15.67 17.09
C GLU A 123 25.72 -15.24 17.90
N PRO A 124 25.63 -15.59 19.19
CA PRO A 124 24.50 -15.22 20.04
C PRO A 124 24.33 -13.72 20.20
N GLY A 125 23.11 -13.23 20.04
CA GLY A 125 22.78 -11.81 20.03
C GLY A 125 21.64 -11.47 19.06
N ILE A 126 21.46 -10.18 18.81
CA ILE A 126 20.47 -9.67 17.85
C ILE A 126 21.15 -9.55 16.48
N VAL A 127 20.64 -10.31 15.51
CA VAL A 127 20.97 -10.21 14.09
C VAL A 127 20.06 -9.17 13.47
N ILE A 128 20.66 -8.18 12.79
CA ILE A 128 19.95 -7.06 12.16
C ILE A 128 20.22 -7.14 10.66
N GLU A 129 19.16 -7.41 9.89
CA GLU A 129 19.20 -7.49 8.44
C GLU A 129 18.32 -6.43 7.78
N ARG A 130 18.42 -6.27 6.45
CA ARG A 130 17.56 -5.32 5.70
C ARG A 130 16.23 -5.95 5.31
N CYS A 131 15.17 -5.13 5.25
CA CYS A 131 13.88 -5.61 4.73
C CYS A 131 14.00 -6.14 3.29
N PRO A 132 13.47 -7.34 2.97
CA PRO A 132 13.51 -7.89 1.62
C PRO A 132 12.64 -7.08 0.65
N ASN A 133 13.24 -6.54 -0.40
CA ASN A 133 12.57 -5.66 -1.38
C ASN A 133 11.43 -6.38 -2.13
N TYR A 134 11.58 -7.67 -2.39
CA TYR A 134 10.62 -8.46 -3.16
C TYR A 134 9.27 -8.69 -2.46
N ILE A 135 9.21 -8.71 -1.12
CA ILE A 135 7.95 -8.95 -0.38
C ILE A 135 7.01 -7.75 -0.52
N PHE A 136 7.56 -6.54 -0.49
CA PHE A 136 6.79 -5.30 -0.56
C PHE A 136 6.66 -4.78 -1.99
N GLY A 137 7.48 -5.28 -2.91
CA GLY A 137 7.47 -4.98 -4.33
C GLY A 137 8.06 -3.60 -4.67
N ASP A 138 9.00 -3.57 -5.61
CA ASP A 138 9.71 -2.35 -6.06
C ASP A 138 8.79 -1.21 -6.57
N ARG A 139 7.48 -1.44 -6.69
CA ARG A 139 6.47 -0.49 -7.19
C ARG A 139 5.57 0.12 -6.11
N LEU A 140 5.57 -0.40 -4.88
CA LEU A 140 4.71 0.10 -3.79
C LEU A 140 5.43 1.02 -2.81
N ARG A 141 6.76 1.02 -2.78
CA ARG A 141 7.57 1.75 -1.78
C ARG A 141 8.76 2.45 -2.43
N HIS A 142 8.48 3.58 -3.09
CA HIS A 142 9.51 4.48 -3.65
C HIS A 142 10.27 5.25 -2.54
N ASP A 143 9.72 5.26 -1.32
CA ASP A 143 10.23 5.93 -0.11
C ASP A 143 10.94 4.94 0.84
N PHE A 144 11.85 4.10 0.32
CA PHE A 144 12.82 3.45 1.21
C PHE A 144 13.97 4.43 1.49
N ASP A 145 13.94 5.04 2.67
CA ASP A 145 15.20 5.32 3.37
C ASP A 145 15.93 3.97 3.54
N ASN A 146 17.26 3.97 3.39
CA ASN A 146 18.07 2.74 3.35
C ASN A 146 18.26 2.07 4.74
N GLU A 147 17.30 2.29 5.65
CA GLU A 147 17.42 2.08 7.11
C GLU A 147 16.31 1.20 7.71
N ASP A 148 15.29 0.75 6.95
CA ASP A 148 14.29 -0.20 7.45
C ASP A 148 14.93 -1.59 7.68
N THR A 149 14.92 -2.08 8.93
CA THR A 149 15.62 -3.32 9.35
C THR A 149 14.72 -4.41 9.93
N VAL A 150 15.18 -5.65 9.90
CA VAL A 150 14.57 -6.84 10.49
C VAL A 150 15.47 -7.34 11.62
N ASN A 151 14.87 -7.67 12.77
CA ASN A 151 15.60 -8.21 13.91
C ASN A 151 15.30 -9.70 14.12
N LYS A 152 16.33 -10.53 14.28
CA LYS A 152 16.20 -11.94 14.68
C LYS A 152 17.16 -12.23 15.83
N GLU A 153 16.69 -12.92 16.87
CA GLU A 153 17.50 -13.20 18.06
C GLU A 153 18.09 -14.62 18.02
N CYS A 154 19.42 -14.71 18.07
CA CYS A 154 20.15 -15.95 18.30
C CYS A 154 20.43 -16.11 19.80
N LEU A 155 19.89 -17.18 20.41
CA LEU A 155 20.05 -17.43 21.84
C LEU A 155 21.45 -17.96 22.17
N SER A 156 21.88 -17.77 23.42
CA SER A 156 23.16 -18.30 23.95
C SER A 156 23.24 -19.84 24.00
N THR A 157 22.13 -20.53 23.69
CA THR A 157 22.06 -21.98 23.49
C THR A 157 22.48 -22.42 22.09
N GLY A 158 22.60 -21.49 21.12
CA GLY A 158 22.82 -21.81 19.69
C GLY A 158 21.53 -22.13 18.93
N GLU A 159 20.36 -21.80 19.50
CA GLU A 159 19.07 -21.87 18.81
C GLU A 159 18.51 -20.48 18.53
N TRP A 160 17.81 -20.32 17.40
CA TRP A 160 17.00 -19.13 17.14
C TRP A 160 15.85 -19.01 18.16
N PHE A 161 15.51 -17.78 18.54
CA PHE A 161 14.36 -17.50 19.39
C PHE A 161 13.05 -18.00 18.75
N LYS A 162 12.22 -18.68 19.55
CA LYS A 162 10.98 -19.34 19.13
C LYS A 162 9.80 -18.81 19.93
N VAL A 163 8.65 -18.72 19.28
CA VAL A 163 7.36 -18.33 19.88
C VAL A 163 6.37 -19.48 19.75
N ASP A 164 5.60 -19.72 20.82
CA ASP A 164 4.56 -20.73 20.87
C ASP A 164 3.40 -20.37 19.90
N LYS A 165 3.12 -21.28 18.96
CA LYS A 165 1.90 -21.28 18.13
C LYS A 165 1.03 -22.48 18.51
N GLU A 166 -0.25 -22.48 18.13
CA GLU A 166 -1.23 -23.55 18.44
C GLU A 166 -0.79 -24.97 18.01
N GLU A 167 0.09 -25.08 17.02
CA GLU A 167 0.54 -26.37 16.47
C GLU A 167 1.94 -26.78 16.96
N SER A 168 2.88 -25.83 17.04
CA SER A 168 4.25 -26.06 17.52
C SER A 168 4.99 -24.73 17.77
N PRO A 169 5.99 -24.69 18.66
CA PRO A 169 6.90 -23.53 18.76
C PRO A 169 7.67 -23.36 17.44
N ALA A 170 7.66 -22.14 16.89
CA ALA A 170 8.28 -21.80 15.62
C ALA A 170 9.27 -20.65 15.77
N GLU A 171 10.31 -20.59 14.92
CA GLU A 171 11.23 -19.46 14.89
C GLU A 171 10.47 -18.13 14.69
N TRP A 172 10.94 -17.08 15.35
CA TRP A 172 10.36 -15.75 15.28
C TRP A 172 11.37 -14.72 14.74
N THR A 173 10.86 -13.70 14.08
CA THR A 173 11.65 -12.66 13.41
C THR A 173 10.78 -11.40 13.33
N ASP A 174 11.34 -10.25 13.71
CA ASP A 174 10.60 -8.99 13.83
C ASP A 174 10.62 -8.20 12.52
N TYR A 175 9.52 -8.34 11.76
CA TYR A 175 9.27 -7.57 10.54
C TYR A 175 8.50 -6.26 10.77
N SER A 176 8.31 -5.82 12.02
CA SER A 176 7.45 -4.65 12.34
C SER A 176 7.92 -3.35 11.67
N GLN A 177 9.23 -3.15 11.49
CA GLN A 177 9.78 -1.99 10.79
C GLN A 177 9.59 -2.07 9.27
N CYS A 178 9.51 -3.29 8.70
CA CYS A 178 9.26 -3.49 7.27
C CYS A 178 7.81 -3.22 6.86
N LEU A 179 6.88 -3.11 7.81
CA LEU A 179 5.50 -2.72 7.51
C LEU A 179 5.44 -1.25 7.07
N PRO A 180 4.38 -0.83 6.34
CA PRO A 180 4.22 0.57 5.95
C PRO A 180 4.20 1.48 7.19
N SER A 181 4.95 2.59 7.11
CA SER A 181 5.22 3.46 8.26
C SER A 181 3.96 3.92 8.97
N GLN A 182 4.05 4.12 10.30
CA GLN A 182 2.95 4.64 11.13
C GLN A 182 2.38 5.98 10.59
N ALA A 183 3.17 6.72 9.81
CA ALA A 183 2.74 7.93 9.12
C ALA A 183 1.61 7.69 8.11
N PHE A 184 1.50 6.53 7.47
CA PHE A 184 0.35 6.21 6.59
C PHE A 184 -0.94 6.06 7.39
N ALA A 185 -0.92 5.24 8.44
CA ALA A 185 -2.06 5.06 9.35
C ALA A 185 -2.48 6.40 10.01
N LEU A 186 -1.50 7.22 10.42
CA LEU A 186 -1.75 8.54 10.98
C LEU A 186 -2.40 9.50 9.96
N LYS A 187 -1.93 9.51 8.69
CA LYS A 187 -2.54 10.30 7.60
C LYS A 187 -3.97 9.86 7.32
N LEU A 188 -4.23 8.55 7.27
CA LEU A 188 -5.57 7.98 7.06
C LEU A 188 -6.52 8.36 8.20
N LEU A 189 -6.09 8.17 9.45
CA LEU A 189 -6.85 8.53 10.65
C LEU A 189 -7.15 10.03 10.73
N ALA A 190 -6.15 10.88 10.49
CA ALA A 190 -6.32 12.33 10.43
C ALA A 190 -7.33 12.74 9.34
N GLY A 191 -7.27 12.10 8.17
CA GLY A 191 -8.26 12.30 7.10
C GLY A 191 -9.68 11.90 7.52
N ILE A 192 -9.86 10.72 8.14
CA ILE A 192 -11.17 10.25 8.64
C ILE A 192 -11.75 11.25 9.65
N ILE A 193 -10.94 11.70 10.62
CA ILE A 193 -11.36 12.68 11.64
C ILE A 193 -11.74 14.02 10.97
N ALA A 194 -10.88 14.54 10.09
CA ALA A 194 -11.09 15.83 9.44
C ALA A 194 -12.35 15.83 8.54
N PHE A 195 -12.54 14.81 7.71
CA PHE A 195 -13.75 14.70 6.87
C PHE A 195 -15.01 14.45 7.71
N SER A 196 -14.93 13.70 8.82
CA SER A 196 -16.07 13.52 9.74
C SER A 196 -16.52 14.84 10.37
N ILE A 197 -15.57 15.61 10.93
CA ILE A 197 -15.85 16.95 11.50
C ILE A 197 -16.41 17.89 10.42
N THR A 198 -15.84 17.85 9.21
CA THR A 198 -16.28 18.67 8.07
C THR A 198 -17.72 18.36 7.68
N VAL A 199 -18.10 17.09 7.55
CA VAL A 199 -19.49 16.68 7.23
C VAL A 199 -20.45 17.12 8.34
N LEU A 200 -20.10 16.88 9.61
CA LEU A 200 -20.92 17.27 10.76
C LEU A 200 -21.14 18.78 10.87
N ALA A 201 -20.15 19.60 10.50
CA ALA A 201 -20.26 21.05 10.50
C ALA A 201 -21.03 21.61 9.28
N ILE A 202 -20.87 20.99 8.10
CA ILE A 202 -21.45 21.50 6.84
C ILE A 202 -22.96 21.20 6.74
N VAL A 203 -23.44 20.07 7.23
CA VAL A 203 -24.88 19.72 7.21
C VAL A 203 -25.77 20.81 7.86
N PRO A 204 -25.53 21.26 9.11
CA PRO A 204 -26.34 22.33 9.71
C PRO A 204 -26.14 23.67 9.00
N ALA A 205 -24.95 23.99 8.46
CA ALA A 205 -24.74 25.22 7.71
C ALA A 205 -25.61 25.28 6.43
N ILE A 206 -25.64 24.20 5.65
CA ILE A 206 -26.51 24.07 4.47
C ILE A 206 -27.99 24.18 4.87
N PHE A 207 -28.37 23.56 5.99
CA PHE A 207 -29.75 23.59 6.51
C PHE A 207 -30.18 25.02 6.88
N ILE A 208 -29.35 25.76 7.63
CA ILE A 208 -29.61 27.15 8.05
C ILE A 208 -29.71 28.09 6.84
N ILE A 209 -28.73 28.06 5.93
CA ILE A 209 -28.74 28.87 4.69
C ILE A 209 -29.95 28.53 3.82
N SER A 210 -30.40 27.27 3.84
CA SER A 210 -31.63 26.88 3.18
C SER A 210 -32.86 27.44 3.90
N LEU A 211 -33.05 27.24 5.20
CA LEU A 211 -34.27 27.68 5.88
C LEU A 211 -34.49 29.20 5.83
N GLN A 212 -33.42 29.99 5.97
CA GLN A 212 -33.54 31.44 6.06
C GLN A 212 -33.82 32.07 4.69
N THR A 213 -35.07 32.46 4.44
CA THR A 213 -35.55 33.02 3.16
C THR A 213 -34.75 34.24 2.69
N SER A 214 -34.39 35.12 3.63
CA SER A 214 -33.56 36.31 3.38
C SER A 214 -32.17 35.97 2.83
N LEU A 215 -31.58 34.85 3.26
CA LEU A 215 -30.26 34.39 2.78
C LEU A 215 -30.40 33.61 1.47
N ARG A 216 -31.33 32.64 1.39
CA ARG A 216 -31.48 31.73 0.24
C ARG A 216 -31.68 32.45 -1.09
N GLN A 217 -32.26 33.65 -1.09
CA GLN A 217 -32.57 34.40 -2.32
C GLN A 217 -31.39 35.18 -2.91
N GLN A 218 -30.31 35.42 -2.15
CA GLN A 218 -29.16 36.18 -2.67
C GLN A 218 -28.18 35.27 -3.42
N LEU A 219 -27.67 35.73 -4.56
CA LEU A 219 -26.77 34.94 -5.41
C LEU A 219 -25.50 34.48 -4.66
N VAL A 220 -24.99 35.31 -3.74
CA VAL A 220 -23.84 34.99 -2.86
C VAL A 220 -24.05 33.66 -2.13
N PHE A 221 -25.17 33.54 -1.41
CA PHE A 221 -25.49 32.38 -0.60
C PHE A 221 -25.91 31.17 -1.45
N ILE A 222 -26.41 31.39 -2.67
CA ILE A 222 -26.63 30.30 -3.63
C ILE A 222 -25.28 29.70 -4.06
N ILE A 223 -24.31 30.52 -4.49
CA ILE A 223 -22.96 30.07 -4.88
C ILE A 223 -22.27 29.37 -3.68
N HIS A 224 -22.26 30.01 -2.51
CA HIS A 224 -21.67 29.45 -1.29
C HIS A 224 -22.28 28.09 -0.92
N LYS A 225 -23.61 27.96 -0.99
CA LYS A 225 -24.29 26.67 -0.73
C LYS A 225 -23.88 25.58 -1.73
N HIS A 226 -23.61 25.91 -2.99
CA HIS A 226 -23.10 24.94 -3.96
C HIS A 226 -21.64 24.54 -3.72
N LEU A 227 -20.79 25.46 -3.23
CA LEU A 227 -19.47 25.11 -2.70
C LEU A 227 -19.59 24.15 -1.51
N LEU A 228 -20.46 24.43 -0.54
CA LEU A 228 -20.74 23.55 0.61
C LEU A 228 -21.24 22.17 0.17
N TYR A 229 -22.09 22.07 -0.85
CA TYR A 229 -22.50 20.77 -1.41
C TYR A 229 -21.31 20.00 -2.01
N SER A 230 -20.38 20.64 -2.72
CA SER A 230 -19.20 19.95 -3.27
C SER A 230 -18.30 19.36 -2.17
N PHE A 231 -18.08 20.11 -1.08
CA PHE A 231 -17.36 19.61 0.09
C PHE A 231 -18.11 18.47 0.79
N LEU A 232 -19.44 18.59 0.95
CA LEU A 232 -20.28 17.56 1.56
C LEU A 232 -20.21 16.23 0.79
N PHE A 233 -20.37 16.27 -0.54
CA PHE A 233 -20.27 15.06 -1.37
C PHE A 233 -18.86 14.47 -1.36
N SER A 234 -17.82 15.31 -1.44
CA SER A 234 -16.43 14.86 -1.32
C SER A 234 -16.15 14.15 0.00
N GLY A 235 -16.62 14.72 1.13
CA GLY A 235 -16.48 14.13 2.46
C GLY A 235 -17.27 12.83 2.65
N ILE A 236 -18.52 12.77 2.20
CA ILE A 236 -19.33 11.55 2.26
C ILE A 236 -18.71 10.44 1.42
N CYS A 237 -18.26 10.74 0.19
CA CYS A 237 -17.57 9.76 -0.65
C CYS A 237 -16.23 9.30 -0.06
N TYR A 238 -15.47 10.19 0.59
CA TYR A 238 -14.25 9.80 1.33
C TYR A 238 -14.58 8.82 2.44
N LEU A 239 -15.54 9.13 3.31
CA LEU A 239 -15.90 8.28 4.44
C LEU A 239 -16.46 6.93 3.98
N PHE A 240 -17.30 6.92 2.94
CA PHE A 240 -17.80 5.69 2.33
C PHE A 240 -16.68 4.83 1.74
N ASN A 241 -15.80 5.40 0.91
CA ASN A 241 -14.73 4.63 0.27
C ASN A 241 -13.72 4.11 1.29
N CYS A 242 -13.40 4.89 2.33
CA CYS A 242 -12.56 4.42 3.43
C CYS A 242 -13.18 3.24 4.16
N PHE A 243 -14.44 3.35 4.58
CA PHE A 243 -15.16 2.29 5.30
C PHE A 243 -15.36 1.01 4.46
N PHE A 244 -15.61 1.15 3.16
CA PHE A 244 -16.00 0.03 2.30
C PHE A 244 -14.82 -0.63 1.55
N PHE A 245 -13.73 0.09 1.26
CA PHE A 245 -12.61 -0.42 0.45
C PHE A 245 -11.21 -0.35 1.09
N VAL A 246 -10.98 0.48 2.12
CA VAL A 246 -9.61 0.80 2.58
C VAL A 246 -9.25 0.20 3.95
N ILE A 247 -10.23 0.02 4.84
CA ILE A 247 -9.99 -0.58 6.16
C ILE A 247 -9.72 -2.09 6.01
N ASP A 248 -8.78 -2.64 6.78
CA ASP A 248 -8.48 -4.07 6.78
C ASP A 248 -9.73 -4.90 7.13
N GLY A 249 -10.08 -5.87 6.29
CA GLY A 249 -11.32 -6.65 6.41
C GLY A 249 -12.60 -5.90 6.04
N ALA A 250 -12.51 -4.78 5.30
CA ALA A 250 -13.68 -4.07 4.79
C ALA A 250 -14.50 -4.94 3.81
N PRO A 251 -15.84 -4.81 3.78
CA PRO A 251 -16.73 -5.69 3.00
C PRO A 251 -16.59 -5.57 1.46
N GLY A 252 -15.82 -4.60 0.97
CA GLY A 252 -15.55 -4.36 -0.44
C GLY A 252 -14.08 -4.58 -0.84
N ASP A 253 -13.22 -5.08 0.05
CA ASP A 253 -11.79 -5.35 -0.23
C ASP A 253 -11.59 -6.21 -1.48
N HIS A 254 -12.38 -7.27 -1.61
CA HIS A 254 -12.46 -8.15 -2.78
C HIS A 254 -12.77 -7.39 -4.07
N LEU A 255 -13.68 -6.41 -4.02
CA LEU A 255 -14.03 -5.57 -5.19
C LEU A 255 -12.90 -4.61 -5.57
N TYR A 256 -12.05 -4.23 -4.62
CA TYR A 256 -10.84 -3.44 -4.87
C TYR A 256 -9.78 -4.28 -5.59
N PHE A 257 -9.48 -5.49 -5.11
CA PHE A 257 -8.54 -6.41 -5.78
C PHE A 257 -9.04 -6.86 -7.17
N MET A 258 -10.35 -7.07 -7.33
CA MET A 258 -11.02 -7.31 -8.62
C MET A 258 -10.98 -6.12 -9.60
N ASN A 259 -10.48 -4.95 -9.20
CA ASN A 259 -10.52 -3.70 -9.98
C ASN A 259 -11.93 -3.36 -10.51
N HIS A 260 -12.95 -3.64 -9.69
CA HIS A 260 -14.35 -3.61 -10.12
C HIS A 260 -14.79 -2.22 -10.60
N PHE A 261 -15.68 -2.15 -11.59
CA PHE A 261 -16.16 -0.87 -12.16
C PHE A 261 -16.74 0.07 -11.09
N GLY A 262 -17.49 -0.44 -10.12
CA GLY A 262 -18.05 0.37 -9.03
C GLY A 262 -16.97 1.04 -8.16
N CYS A 263 -15.88 0.31 -7.89
CA CYS A 263 -14.73 0.81 -7.13
C CYS A 263 -14.01 1.92 -7.92
N ARG A 264 -13.70 1.69 -9.21
CA ARG A 264 -13.16 2.71 -10.13
C ARG A 264 -14.03 3.98 -10.19
N LEU A 265 -15.35 3.81 -10.32
CA LEU A 265 -16.30 4.93 -10.41
C LEU A 265 -16.31 5.77 -9.12
N LEU A 266 -16.38 5.12 -7.95
CA LEU A 266 -16.47 5.79 -6.66
C LEU A 266 -15.17 6.54 -6.29
N PHE A 267 -14.01 5.93 -6.51
CA PHE A 267 -12.73 6.62 -6.30
C PHE A 267 -12.51 7.75 -7.30
N THR A 268 -12.93 7.59 -8.56
CA THR A 268 -12.91 8.68 -9.56
C THR A 268 -13.80 9.86 -9.15
N ALA A 269 -15.03 9.57 -8.72
CA ALA A 269 -15.99 10.58 -8.27
C ALA A 269 -15.41 11.40 -7.10
N GLN A 270 -14.87 10.71 -6.09
CA GLN A 270 -14.25 11.33 -4.92
C GLN A 270 -12.97 12.11 -5.27
N LEU A 271 -11.94 11.43 -5.79
CA LEU A 271 -10.58 11.96 -5.89
C LEU A 271 -10.42 12.99 -7.02
N ARG A 272 -11.26 12.90 -8.07
CA ARG A 272 -11.13 13.69 -9.30
C ARG A 272 -12.31 14.66 -9.46
N TYR A 273 -13.54 14.15 -9.59
CA TYR A 273 -14.70 14.98 -9.92
C TYR A 273 -15.07 15.98 -8.82
N PHE A 274 -15.37 15.50 -7.60
CA PHE A 274 -15.76 16.39 -6.51
C PHE A 274 -14.63 17.35 -6.13
N ARG A 275 -13.36 16.89 -6.17
CA ARG A 275 -12.18 17.75 -6.00
C ARG A 275 -12.13 18.89 -7.03
N LEU A 276 -12.26 18.59 -8.32
CA LEU A 276 -12.28 19.62 -9.38
C LEU A 276 -13.47 20.57 -9.24
N SER A 277 -14.65 20.05 -8.88
CA SER A 277 -15.84 20.88 -8.67
C SER A 277 -15.70 21.80 -7.46
N THR A 278 -15.11 21.33 -6.35
CA THR A 278 -14.78 22.19 -5.20
C THR A 278 -13.86 23.35 -5.59
N PHE A 279 -12.81 23.10 -6.38
CA PHE A 279 -11.97 24.19 -6.88
C PHE A 279 -12.72 25.15 -7.81
N ALA A 280 -13.55 24.63 -8.72
CA ALA A 280 -14.36 25.47 -9.61
C ALA A 280 -15.36 26.36 -8.84
N TRP A 281 -16.04 25.82 -7.82
CA TRP A 281 -16.94 26.58 -6.95
C TRP A 281 -16.20 27.61 -6.08
N MET A 282 -14.99 27.28 -5.60
CA MET A 282 -14.13 28.22 -4.87
C MET A 282 -13.70 29.40 -5.76
N LEU A 283 -13.36 29.14 -7.03
CA LEU A 283 -13.07 30.19 -8.00
C LEU A 283 -14.31 31.06 -8.30
N ALA A 284 -15.49 30.43 -8.43
CA ALA A 284 -16.74 31.15 -8.67
C ALA A 284 -17.09 32.10 -7.52
N GLU A 285 -16.95 31.64 -6.27
CA GLU A 285 -17.13 32.47 -5.08
C GLU A 285 -16.08 33.60 -5.02
N GLY A 286 -14.80 33.29 -5.26
CA GLY A 286 -13.71 34.28 -5.27
C GLY A 286 -13.90 35.36 -6.34
N LEU A 287 -14.26 34.97 -7.56
CA LEU A 287 -14.57 35.89 -8.67
C LEU A 287 -15.80 36.76 -8.37
N TYR A 288 -16.85 36.16 -7.80
CA TYR A 288 -18.07 36.88 -7.45
C TYR A 288 -17.81 37.93 -6.36
N LEU A 289 -17.10 37.56 -5.29
CA LEU A 289 -16.70 38.50 -4.23
C LEU A 289 -15.75 39.58 -4.74
N TYR A 290 -14.85 39.26 -5.67
CA TYR A 290 -13.97 40.23 -6.31
C TYR A 290 -14.78 41.27 -7.12
N ARG A 291 -15.73 40.82 -7.96
CA ARG A 291 -16.63 41.72 -8.72
C ARG A 291 -17.45 42.62 -7.80
N LEU A 292 -18.04 42.06 -6.73
CA LEU A 292 -18.87 42.80 -5.78
C LEU A 292 -18.11 43.95 -5.09
N LEU A 293 -16.80 43.79 -4.87
CA LEU A 293 -15.95 44.78 -4.21
C LEU A 293 -15.31 45.79 -5.18
N MET A 294 -14.87 45.33 -6.36
CA MET A 294 -14.07 46.14 -7.29
C MET A 294 -14.83 46.70 -8.48
N CYS A 295 -15.99 46.12 -8.82
CA CYS A 295 -16.79 46.53 -9.98
C CYS A 295 -18.10 47.19 -9.51
N THR A 296 -18.06 48.51 -9.30
CA THR A 296 -19.20 49.36 -8.89
C THR A 296 -20.37 49.44 -9.89
N PHE A 297 -20.36 48.65 -10.97
CA PHE A 297 -21.30 48.71 -12.09
C PHE A 297 -22.00 47.38 -12.44
N THR A 298 -22.19 46.45 -11.49
CA THR A 298 -23.09 45.30 -11.70
C THR A 298 -24.57 45.75 -11.66
N SER A 299 -25.00 46.41 -12.74
CA SER A 299 -26.36 46.95 -12.92
C SER A 299 -27.36 45.93 -13.49
N GLU A 300 -26.91 44.74 -13.90
CA GLU A 300 -27.77 43.63 -14.32
C GLU A 300 -27.82 42.53 -13.27
N SER A 301 -28.96 41.86 -13.17
CA SER A 301 -29.13 40.68 -12.33
C SER A 301 -28.36 39.49 -12.91
N GLU A 302 -27.11 39.30 -12.49
CA GLU A 302 -26.31 38.13 -12.89
C GLU A 302 -27.09 36.83 -12.67
N SER A 303 -27.14 35.97 -13.68
CA SER A 303 -27.86 34.70 -13.59
C SER A 303 -26.99 33.62 -12.95
N PHE A 304 -27.58 32.79 -12.08
CA PHE A 304 -26.91 31.61 -11.52
C PHE A 304 -26.62 30.50 -12.57
N LYS A 305 -27.39 30.46 -13.67
CA LYS A 305 -27.31 29.40 -14.70
C LYS A 305 -25.88 29.17 -15.27
N PRO A 306 -25.12 30.20 -15.72
CA PRO A 306 -23.75 30.01 -16.18
C PRO A 306 -22.81 29.46 -15.10
N TYR A 307 -22.90 29.96 -13.85
CA TYR A 307 -22.08 29.45 -12.75
C TYR A 307 -22.32 27.96 -12.51
N PHE A 308 -23.57 27.51 -12.50
CA PHE A 308 -23.91 26.09 -12.37
C PHE A 308 -23.36 25.24 -13.52
N ALA A 309 -23.54 25.69 -14.77
CA ALA A 309 -23.07 24.97 -15.95
C ALA A 309 -21.53 24.85 -15.99
N LEU A 310 -20.80 25.91 -15.62
CA LEU A 310 -19.34 25.91 -15.57
C LEU A 310 -18.80 25.04 -14.42
N CYS A 311 -19.30 25.22 -13.20
CA CYS A 311 -18.70 24.64 -11.99
C CYS A 311 -19.08 23.17 -11.72
N TRP A 312 -20.13 22.65 -12.37
CA TRP A 312 -20.40 21.21 -12.42
C TRP A 312 -20.03 20.59 -13.78
N GLY A 313 -20.29 21.29 -14.89
CA GLY A 313 -20.08 20.75 -16.24
C GLY A 313 -18.61 20.60 -16.64
N ILE A 314 -17.76 21.62 -16.43
CA ILE A 314 -16.34 21.55 -16.82
C ILE A 314 -15.60 20.44 -16.02
N PRO A 315 -15.74 20.36 -14.68
CA PRO A 315 -15.20 19.23 -13.91
C PRO A 315 -15.65 17.86 -14.39
N LEU A 316 -16.92 17.72 -14.81
CA LEU A 316 -17.45 16.46 -15.35
C LEU A 316 -16.76 16.08 -16.66
N VAL A 317 -16.65 17.01 -17.61
CA VAL A 317 -15.98 16.78 -18.90
C VAL A 317 -14.52 16.40 -18.70
N ILE A 318 -13.78 17.15 -17.86
CA ILE A 318 -12.37 16.86 -17.55
C ILE A 318 -12.23 15.46 -16.91
N THR A 319 -13.12 15.10 -15.99
CA THR A 319 -13.08 13.79 -15.33
C THR A 319 -13.37 12.65 -16.32
N ILE A 320 -14.33 12.81 -17.23
CA ILE A 320 -14.62 11.82 -18.27
C ILE A 320 -13.40 11.60 -19.18
N ILE A 321 -12.72 12.68 -19.60
CA ILE A 321 -11.50 12.58 -20.41
C ILE A 321 -10.41 11.82 -19.64
N TYR A 322 -10.17 12.17 -18.37
CA TYR A 322 -9.23 11.45 -17.50
C TYR A 322 -9.60 9.96 -17.37
N SER A 323 -10.88 9.62 -17.18
CA SER A 323 -11.33 8.22 -17.05
C SER A 323 -11.10 7.41 -18.32
N ILE A 324 -11.34 7.99 -19.50
CA ILE A 324 -11.08 7.31 -20.79
C ILE A 324 -9.57 7.08 -20.98
N LEU A 325 -8.74 8.09 -20.69
CA LEU A 325 -7.28 7.95 -20.75
C LEU A 325 -6.79 6.88 -19.76
N ARG A 326 -7.22 6.94 -18.49
CA ARG A 326 -6.79 6.00 -17.46
C ARG A 326 -7.22 4.57 -17.77
N GLN A 327 -8.44 4.37 -18.28
CA GLN A 327 -8.92 3.05 -18.70
C GLN A 327 -8.11 2.43 -19.85
N ASN A 328 -7.60 3.24 -20.77
CA ASN A 328 -6.85 2.74 -21.94
C ASN A 328 -5.36 2.50 -21.67
N PHE A 329 -4.76 3.25 -20.74
CA PHE A 329 -3.30 3.21 -20.51
C PHE A 329 -2.88 2.57 -19.17
N ASP A 330 -3.69 2.68 -18.11
CA ASP A 330 -3.30 2.23 -16.76
C ASP A 330 -4.52 1.85 -15.92
N ASN A 331 -5.09 0.69 -16.24
CA ASN A 331 -6.33 0.19 -15.66
C ASN A 331 -6.08 -0.78 -14.48
N GLU A 332 -5.40 -0.34 -13.43
CA GLU A 332 -5.10 -1.14 -12.22
C GLU A 332 -5.62 -0.46 -10.92
N LYS A 333 -5.70 -1.24 -9.83
CA LYS A 333 -5.86 -0.78 -8.43
C LYS A 333 -6.99 0.25 -8.20
N CYS A 334 -8.14 0.07 -8.87
CA CYS A 334 -9.28 0.99 -8.87
C CYS A 334 -8.99 2.48 -9.18
N TRP A 335 -7.81 2.78 -9.74
CA TRP A 335 -7.30 4.16 -9.90
C TRP A 335 -7.19 4.95 -8.58
N VAL A 336 -7.01 4.26 -7.44
CA VAL A 336 -6.69 4.89 -6.14
C VAL A 336 -5.30 5.50 -6.17
N SER A 337 -4.33 4.75 -6.71
CA SER A 337 -2.96 5.20 -6.90
C SER A 337 -2.84 6.16 -8.11
N PRO A 338 -1.94 7.17 -8.05
CA PRO A 338 -1.57 7.96 -9.22
C PRO A 338 -1.15 7.09 -10.41
N SER A 339 -1.33 7.59 -11.62
CA SER A 339 -0.85 6.88 -12.80
C SER A 339 0.67 6.88 -12.88
N LYS A 340 1.24 5.78 -13.39
CA LYS A 340 2.64 5.73 -13.82
C LYS A 340 2.94 6.81 -14.87
N GLU A 341 1.96 7.06 -15.75
CA GLU A 341 2.05 8.08 -16.79
C GLU A 341 1.63 9.46 -16.29
N PHE A 342 2.64 10.28 -16.00
CA PHE A 342 2.50 11.64 -15.45
C PHE A 342 1.53 12.53 -16.24
N TRP A 343 1.50 12.42 -17.58
CA TRP A 343 0.61 13.22 -18.43
C TRP A 343 -0.88 12.95 -18.19
N ILE A 344 -1.25 11.74 -17.74
CA ILE A 344 -2.65 11.41 -17.43
C ILE A 344 -3.08 12.19 -16.18
N GLU A 345 -2.24 12.22 -15.14
CA GLU A 345 -2.49 12.98 -13.91
C GLU A 345 -2.53 14.50 -14.14
N TRP A 346 -1.72 15.03 -15.07
CA TRP A 346 -1.75 16.44 -15.47
C TRP A 346 -3.10 16.93 -15.99
N THR A 347 -3.91 16.03 -16.58
CA THR A 347 -5.29 16.33 -17.01
C THR A 347 -6.16 16.83 -15.85
N ILE A 348 -5.85 16.41 -14.61
CA ILE A 348 -6.54 16.84 -13.38
C ILE A 348 -5.74 17.93 -12.65
N ILE A 349 -4.42 17.76 -12.54
CA ILE A 349 -3.54 18.67 -11.76
C ILE A 349 -3.45 20.05 -12.41
N GLY A 350 -3.29 20.13 -13.72
CA GLY A 350 -3.15 21.40 -14.47
C GLY A 350 -4.33 22.36 -14.24
N PRO A 351 -5.59 21.93 -14.45
CA PRO A 351 -6.76 22.74 -14.14
C PRO A 351 -6.85 23.17 -12.67
N CYS A 352 -6.49 22.30 -11.72
CA CYS A 352 -6.45 22.66 -10.29
C CYS A 352 -5.45 23.79 -10.02
N LEU A 353 -4.23 23.69 -10.56
CA LEU A 353 -3.18 24.70 -10.39
C LEU A 353 -3.58 26.04 -11.02
N LEU A 354 -4.14 26.02 -12.24
CA LEU A 354 -4.63 27.23 -12.90
C LEU A 354 -5.70 27.94 -12.07
N VAL A 355 -6.67 27.19 -11.53
CA VAL A 355 -7.70 27.73 -10.64
C VAL A 355 -7.09 28.37 -9.39
N LEU A 356 -6.14 27.70 -8.73
CA LEU A 356 -5.46 28.22 -7.54
C LEU A 356 -4.68 29.51 -7.84
N CYS A 357 -3.94 29.55 -8.97
CA CYS A 357 -3.22 30.75 -9.40
C CYS A 357 -4.16 31.95 -9.65
N VAL A 358 -5.30 31.73 -10.30
CA VAL A 358 -6.29 32.80 -10.57
C VAL A 358 -6.94 33.29 -9.27
N SER A 359 -7.38 32.38 -8.39
CA SER A 359 -7.94 32.75 -7.08
C SER A 359 -6.94 33.53 -6.22
N TYR A 360 -5.67 33.12 -6.22
CA TYR A 360 -4.59 33.84 -5.52
C TYR A 360 -4.33 35.23 -6.12
N ALA A 361 -4.33 35.36 -7.44
CA ALA A 361 -4.19 36.65 -8.12
C ALA A 361 -5.32 37.64 -7.74
N PHE A 362 -6.58 37.19 -7.71
CA PHE A 362 -7.69 38.02 -7.24
C PHE A 362 -7.52 38.47 -5.78
N SER A 363 -6.98 37.59 -4.92
CA SER A 363 -6.68 37.91 -3.52
C SER A 363 -5.58 38.99 -3.40
N ILE A 364 -4.50 38.89 -4.18
CA ILE A 364 -3.44 39.91 -4.21
C ILE A 364 -3.99 41.25 -4.69
N VAL A 365 -4.71 41.27 -5.82
CA VAL A 365 -5.27 42.49 -6.39
C VAL A 365 -6.21 43.17 -5.37
N LYS A 366 -7.04 42.41 -4.66
CA LYS A 366 -7.85 42.91 -3.54
C LYS A 366 -7.00 43.54 -2.43
N SER A 367 -5.86 42.94 -2.08
CA SER A 367 -4.97 43.43 -1.02
C SER A 367 -4.13 44.66 -1.40
N ILE A 368 -3.97 44.96 -2.69
CA ILE A 368 -3.22 46.14 -3.19
C ILE A 368 -4.15 47.35 -3.36
N LEU A 369 -5.44 47.12 -3.61
CA LEU A 369 -6.46 48.15 -3.83
C LEU A 369 -7.23 48.55 -2.56
N SER A 370 -6.93 47.91 -1.41
CA SER A 370 -7.52 48.19 -0.10
C SER A 370 -6.51 48.85 0.85
#